data_AF-A0A929NK79-F1
#
_entry.id   AF-A0A929NK79-F1
#
_cell.length_a   1.000
_cell.length_b   1.000
_cell.length_c   1.000
_cell.angle_alpha   90.00
_cell.angle_beta   90.00
_cell.angle_gamma   90.00
#
_symmetry.space_group_name_H-M   'P 1'
#
loop_
_entity.id
_entity.type
_entity.pdbx_description
1 polymer ?
#
loop_
_entity_poly.entity_id
_entity_poly.type
_entity_poly.pdbx_seq_one_letter_code
_entity_poly.pdbx_strand_id
1 'polypeptide(L)'
;MPEMEKALLFQIGRKPADLILHMQRIQHHIRSGNRNELFAAIVDLFIVLGARGEGFRKRMLAAGRSVLSDKQFVFLQDNFEFGLDASDGVPWLQGSVLHSGIQGEPVDAWA
;
A
#
# COMPACT_ATOMS: atom_id res chain seq x y z
N MET A 1 -10.77 -13.74 -2.94
CA MET A 1 -10.94 -12.29 -2.74
C MET A 1 -12.40 -11.98 -2.44
N PRO A 2 -12.72 -11.31 -1.33
CA PRO A 2 -14.06 -10.84 -1.03
C PRO A 2 -14.54 -9.81 -2.07
N GLU A 3 -15.85 -9.75 -2.36
CA GLU A 3 -16.46 -8.86 -3.36
C GLU A 3 -16.14 -7.36 -3.13
N MET A 4 -15.99 -6.96 -1.87
CA MET A 4 -15.64 -5.59 -1.47
C MET A 4 -14.28 -5.13 -2.01
N GLU A 5 -13.28 -6.02 -1.96
CA GLU A 5 -11.92 -5.73 -2.39
C GLU A 5 -11.88 -5.51 -3.91
N LYS A 6 -12.50 -6.42 -4.68
CA LYS A 6 -12.61 -6.28 -6.14
C LYS A 6 -13.26 -4.96 -6.55
N ALA A 7 -14.33 -4.55 -5.85
CA ALA A 7 -15.00 -3.28 -6.14
C ALA A 7 -14.09 -2.07 -5.88
N LEU A 8 -13.33 -2.08 -4.77
CA LEU A 8 -12.38 -1.01 -4.45
C LEU A 8 -11.25 -0.95 -5.49
N LEU A 9 -10.66 -2.09 -5.87
CA LEU A 9 -9.59 -2.14 -6.87
C LEU A 9 -10.08 -1.62 -8.24
N PHE A 10 -11.29 -2.00 -8.65
CA PHE A 10 -11.89 -1.50 -9.89
C PHE A 10 -12.11 0.01 -9.87
N GLN A 11 -12.58 0.56 -8.74
CA GLN A 11 -12.78 2.00 -8.61
C GLN A 11 -11.45 2.77 -8.56
N ILE A 12 -10.43 2.23 -7.87
CA ILE A 12 -9.07 2.79 -7.84
C ILE A 12 -8.48 2.80 -9.25
N GLY A 13 -8.61 1.72 -10.02
CA GLY A 13 -8.15 1.69 -11.41
C GLY A 13 -8.80 2.76 -12.30
N ARG A 14 -10.04 3.15 -12.02
CA ARG A 14 -10.75 4.23 -12.73
C ARG A 14 -10.43 5.62 -12.22
N LYS A 15 -10.10 5.75 -10.93
CA LYS A 15 -9.82 7.02 -10.25
C LYS A 15 -8.61 6.87 -9.32
N PRO A 16 -7.40 6.72 -9.89
CA PRO A 16 -6.21 6.38 -9.10
C PRO A 16 -5.87 7.46 -8.06
N ALA A 17 -6.20 8.72 -8.34
CA ALA A 17 -5.96 9.84 -7.43
C ALA A 17 -7.01 10.02 -6.31
N ASP A 18 -8.05 9.16 -6.24
CA ASP A 18 -9.09 9.27 -5.22
C ASP A 18 -8.60 8.71 -3.87
N LEU A 19 -8.14 9.62 -3.01
CA LEU A 19 -7.59 9.30 -1.70
C LEU A 19 -8.60 8.64 -0.75
N ILE A 20 -9.91 8.82 -0.99
CA ILE A 20 -10.95 8.19 -0.17
C ILE A 20 -10.96 6.68 -0.43
N LEU A 21 -10.81 6.26 -1.70
CA LEU A 21 -10.77 4.85 -2.06
C LEU A 21 -9.56 4.14 -1.45
N HIS A 22 -8.39 4.78 -1.47
CA HIS A 22 -7.19 4.25 -0.82
C HIS A 22 -7.37 4.13 0.70
N MET A 23 -7.93 5.14 1.35
CA MET A 23 -8.23 5.10 2.78
C MET A 23 -9.20 3.96 3.13
N GLN A 24 -10.26 3.79 2.33
CA GLN A 24 -11.24 2.71 2.53
C GLN A 24 -10.60 1.33 2.40
N ARG A 25 -9.72 1.14 1.41
CA ARG A 25 -8.96 -0.11 1.22
C ARG A 25 -8.03 -0.38 2.40
N ILE A 26 -7.27 0.63 2.85
CA ILE A 26 -6.40 0.51 4.02
C ILE A 26 -7.20 0.13 5.27
N GLN A 27 -8.31 0.83 5.55
CA GLN A 27 -9.18 0.51 6.70
C GLN A 27 -9.82 -0.87 6.60
N HIS A 28 -10.12 -1.35 5.39
CA HIS A 28 -10.61 -2.70 5.17
C HIS A 28 -9.56 -3.74 5.61
N HIS A 29 -8.31 -3.59 5.17
CA HIS A 29 -7.24 -4.55 5.50
C HIS A 29 -6.73 -4.45 6.95
N ILE A 30 -6.79 -3.26 7.56
CA ILE A 30 -6.56 -3.12 9.01
C ILE A 30 -7.58 -3.96 9.80
N ARG A 31 -8.86 -3.86 9.45
CA ARG A 31 -9.94 -4.58 10.16
C ARG A 31 -9.92 -6.09 9.92
N SER A 32 -9.53 -6.52 8.73
CA SER A 32 -9.44 -7.96 8.41
C SER A 32 -8.11 -8.59 8.87
N GLY A 33 -7.15 -7.81 9.35
CA GLY A 33 -5.84 -8.29 9.77
C GLY A 33 -5.00 -8.84 8.61
N ASN A 34 -5.36 -8.51 7.35
CA ASN A 34 -4.65 -9.01 6.20
C ASN A 34 -3.40 -8.17 5.94
N ARG A 35 -2.29 -8.60 6.55
CA ARG A 35 -0.99 -7.92 6.56
C ARG A 35 -0.47 -7.59 5.16
N ASN A 36 -0.43 -8.56 4.24
CA ASN A 36 0.17 -8.35 2.92
C ASN A 36 -0.67 -7.39 2.07
N GLU A 37 -2.00 -7.51 2.14
CA GLU A 37 -2.89 -6.60 1.41
C GLU A 37 -2.92 -5.19 2.01
N LEU A 38 -2.76 -5.05 3.33
CA LEU A 38 -2.58 -3.76 3.96
C LEU A 38 -1.30 -3.09 3.46
N PHE A 39 -0.21 -3.84 3.41
CA PHE A 39 1.07 -3.35 2.89
C PHE A 39 0.92 -2.89 1.44
N ALA A 40 0.28 -3.69 0.57
CA ALA A 40 -0.01 -3.32 -0.82
C ALA A 40 -0.83 -2.02 -0.94
N ALA A 41 -1.90 -1.90 -0.13
CA ALA A 41 -2.77 -0.72 -0.15
C ALA A 41 -2.05 0.56 0.29
N ILE A 42 -1.14 0.47 1.25
CA ILE A 42 -0.33 1.62 1.69
C ILE A 42 0.71 1.99 0.63
N VAL A 43 1.33 1.00 -0.04
CA VAL A 43 2.23 1.26 -1.18
C VAL A 43 1.51 1.99 -2.31
N ASP A 44 0.31 1.53 -2.70
CA ASP A 44 -0.47 2.20 -3.75
C ASP A 44 -0.80 3.66 -3.35
N LEU A 45 -1.07 3.93 -2.08
CA LEU A 45 -1.25 5.30 -1.57
C LEU A 45 0.03 6.14 -1.68
N PHE A 46 1.19 5.55 -1.36
CA PHE A 46 2.48 6.24 -1.46
C PHE A 46 2.79 6.64 -2.89
N ILE A 47 2.53 5.76 -3.85
CA ILE A 47 2.69 6.01 -5.30
C ILE A 47 1.79 7.16 -5.74
N VAL A 48 0.51 7.13 -5.37
CA VAL A 48 -0.47 8.15 -5.78
C VAL A 48 -0.15 9.54 -5.21
N LEU A 49 0.36 9.58 -3.99
CA LEU A 49 0.73 10.83 -3.33
C LEU A 49 2.08 11.39 -3.84
N GLY A 50 3.01 10.51 -4.26
CA GLY A 50 4.37 10.89 -4.63
C GLY A 50 5.05 11.72 -3.53
N ALA A 51 5.81 12.75 -3.90
CA ALA A 51 6.44 13.65 -2.92
C ALA A 51 5.45 14.47 -2.06
N ARG A 52 4.16 14.57 -2.46
CA ARG A 52 3.15 15.38 -1.73
C ARG A 52 2.46 14.54 -0.67
N GLY A 53 1.90 15.15 0.38
CA GLY A 53 0.99 14.42 1.29
C GLY A 53 1.66 13.53 2.34
N GLU A 54 2.89 13.83 2.73
CA GLU A 54 3.65 13.16 3.79
C GLU A 54 2.83 12.97 5.09
N GLY A 55 2.11 14.01 5.54
CA GLY A 55 1.26 13.91 6.72
C GLY A 55 0.12 12.89 6.59
N PHE A 56 -0.36 12.62 5.38
CA PHE A 56 -1.35 11.57 5.14
C PHE A 56 -0.70 10.18 5.12
N ARG A 57 0.46 10.02 4.48
CA ARG A 57 1.27 8.79 4.54
C ARG A 57 1.58 8.38 5.98
N LYS A 58 2.08 9.31 6.80
CA LYS A 58 2.40 9.06 8.22
C LYS A 58 1.19 8.59 9.00
N ARG A 59 0.02 9.22 8.81
CA ARG A 59 -1.22 8.82 9.49
C ARG A 59 -1.66 7.41 9.10
N MET A 60 -1.60 7.07 7.82
CA MET A 60 -2.00 5.74 7.35
C MET A 60 -1.01 4.65 7.78
N LEU A 61 0.30 4.94 7.77
CA LEU A 61 1.29 3.99 8.27
C LEU A 61 1.11 3.74 9.77
N ALA A 62 0.89 4.80 10.56
CA ALA A 62 0.62 4.67 11.99
C ALA A 62 -0.65 3.84 12.27
N ALA A 63 -1.72 4.03 11.48
CA ALA A 63 -2.95 3.26 11.60
C ALA A 63 -2.75 1.76 11.29
N GLY A 64 -1.79 1.42 10.41
CA GLY A 64 -1.48 0.04 10.04
C GLY A 64 -0.49 -0.68 10.97
N ARG A 65 0.12 0.02 11.94
CA ARG A 65 1.26 -0.51 12.73
C ARG A 65 0.99 -1.84 13.41
N SER A 66 -0.22 -2.04 13.93
CA SER A 66 -0.59 -3.27 14.66
C SER A 66 -0.75 -4.50 13.76
N VAL A 67 -0.79 -4.31 12.44
CA VAL A 67 -1.02 -5.37 11.45
C VAL A 67 0.22 -5.62 10.59
N LEU A 68 1.00 -4.56 10.29
CA LEU A 68 2.25 -4.65 9.53
C LEU A 68 3.34 -5.36 10.32
N SER A 69 4.19 -6.12 9.62
CA SER A 69 5.46 -6.59 10.21
C SER A 69 6.42 -5.43 10.42
N ASP A 70 7.41 -5.62 11.31
CA ASP A 70 8.46 -4.62 11.54
C ASP A 70 9.22 -4.29 10.26
N LYS A 71 9.52 -5.29 9.43
CA LYS A 71 10.18 -5.10 8.12
C LYS A 71 9.35 -4.23 7.18
N GLN A 72 8.05 -4.52 7.05
CA GLN A 72 7.14 -3.74 6.19
C GLN A 72 6.98 -2.31 6.69
N PHE A 73 6.88 -2.13 8.01
CA PHE A 73 6.75 -0.83 8.62
C PHE A 73 8.01 0.02 8.43
N VAL A 74 9.19 -0.54 8.66
CA VAL A 74 10.48 0.12 8.43
C VAL A 74 10.65 0.49 6.96
N PHE A 75 10.35 -0.42 6.03
CA PHE A 75 10.39 -0.13 4.61
C PHE A 75 9.53 1.08 4.22
N LEU A 76 8.28 1.15 4.70
CA LEU A 76 7.39 2.30 4.43
C LEU A 76 7.86 3.57 5.12
N GLN A 77 8.49 3.45 6.29
CA GLN A 77 9.06 4.59 7.02
C GLN A 77 10.26 5.18 6.27
N ASP A 78 11.15 4.35 5.74
CA ASP A 78 12.35 4.78 5.01
C ASP A 78 12.00 5.49 3.70
N ASN A 79 10.82 5.21 3.13
CA ASN A 79 10.32 5.82 1.89
C ASN A 79 9.34 6.99 2.13
N PHE A 80 9.32 7.57 3.34
CA PHE A 80 8.36 8.64 3.68
C PHE A 80 8.57 9.94 2.92
N GLU A 81 9.83 10.35 2.76
CA GLU A 81 10.19 11.69 2.30
C GLU A 81 10.00 11.85 0.79
N PHE A 82 10.38 10.81 0.04
CA PHE A 82 10.35 10.84 -1.43
C PHE A 82 9.09 10.15 -2.01
N GLY A 83 8.39 9.34 -1.21
CA GLY A 83 7.34 8.44 -1.71
C GLY A 83 7.95 7.19 -2.33
N LEU A 84 7.15 6.45 -3.10
CA LEU A 84 7.62 5.33 -3.91
C LEU A 84 7.32 5.66 -5.37
N ASP A 85 8.30 5.53 -6.27
CA ASP A 85 8.03 5.48 -7.70
C ASP A 85 7.52 4.08 -8.05
N ALA A 86 6.60 3.97 -9.01
CA ALA A 86 6.13 2.68 -9.51
C ALA A 86 7.27 1.82 -10.09
N SER A 87 8.41 2.43 -10.42
CA SER A 87 9.64 1.80 -10.92
C SER A 87 10.70 1.52 -9.85
N ASP A 88 10.55 2.04 -8.62
CA ASP A 88 11.51 1.83 -7.53
C ASP A 88 11.28 0.47 -6.87
N GLY A 89 11.81 -0.60 -7.47
CA GLY A 89 12.22 -1.85 -6.80
C GLY A 89 11.38 -2.35 -5.61
N VAL A 90 10.05 -2.29 -5.67
CA VAL A 90 9.20 -2.79 -4.59
C VAL A 90 9.13 -4.32 -4.74
N PRO A 91 9.38 -5.10 -3.67
CA PRO A 91 9.27 -6.55 -3.72
C PRO A 91 7.85 -6.98 -4.13
N TRP A 92 7.76 -8.09 -4.86
CA TRP A 92 6.52 -8.55 -5.49
C TRP A 92 5.33 -8.54 -4.52
N LEU A 93 4.42 -7.60 -4.75
CA LEU A 93 3.17 -7.43 -4.01
C LEU A 93 2.04 -8.04 -4.82
N GLN A 94 1.71 -9.32 -4.56
CA GLN A 94 0.41 -9.85 -4.93
C GLN A 94 -0.66 -8.90 -4.35
N GLY A 95 -1.45 -8.24 -5.22
CA GLY A 95 -2.49 -7.28 -4.83
C GLY A 95 -2.22 -5.79 -5.13
N SER A 96 -1.02 -5.37 -5.56
CA SER A 96 -0.81 -3.97 -6.01
C SER A 96 -1.42 -3.75 -7.39
N VAL A 97 -2.20 -2.67 -7.55
CA VAL A 97 -2.89 -2.34 -8.82
C VAL A 97 -2.10 -1.35 -9.67
N LEU A 98 -1.16 -0.61 -9.08
CA LEU A 98 -0.44 0.48 -9.77
C LEU A 98 1.04 0.18 -10.03
N HIS A 99 1.57 -0.94 -9.54
CA HIS A 99 2.97 -1.29 -9.74
C HIS A 99 3.18 -2.02 -11.08
N SER A 100 4.05 -1.46 -11.94
CA SER A 100 4.64 -2.18 -13.07
C SER A 100 5.90 -2.90 -12.58
N GLY A 101 5.89 -4.23 -12.48
CA GLY A 101 7.08 -5.02 -12.09
C GLY A 101 8.32 -4.72 -12.94
N ILE A 102 9.57 -5.03 -12.57
CA ILE A 102 10.15 -6.06 -11.70
C ILE A 102 11.51 -5.56 -11.16
N GLN A 103 11.81 -5.77 -9.87
CA GLN A 103 13.01 -6.47 -9.33
C GLN A 103 12.95 -6.50 -7.78
N GLY A 104 12.83 -7.69 -7.20
CA GLY A 104 12.84 -7.90 -5.74
C GLY A 104 12.23 -9.24 -5.31
N GLU A 105 12.71 -9.77 -4.18
CA GLU A 105 12.24 -11.00 -3.54
C GLU A 105 10.71 -10.97 -3.27
N PRO A 106 10.01 -12.12 -3.23
CA PRO A 106 8.56 -12.16 -2.98
C PRO A 106 8.20 -11.59 -1.60
N VAL A 107 7.08 -10.88 -1.46
CA VAL A 107 6.62 -10.38 -0.14
C VAL A 107 6.40 -11.51 0.89
N ASP A 108 6.14 -12.74 0.42
CA ASP A 108 6.02 -13.93 1.27
C ASP A 108 7.34 -14.33 1.94
N ALA A 109 8.49 -13.90 1.40
CA ALA A 109 9.80 -14.07 2.03
C ALA A 109 10.01 -13.14 3.23
N TRP A 110 9.08 -12.21 3.47
CA TRP A 110 9.12 -11.24 4.57
C TRP A 110 8.17 -11.62 5.72
N ALA A 111 7.72 -12.88 5.75
CA ALA A 111 6.83 -13.44 6.75
C ALA A 111 7.32 -13.28 8.19
#